data_AF-A0A9P6X1I8-F1
#
_entry.id   AF-A0A9P6X1I8-F1
#
_cell.length_a   1.000
_cell.length_b   1.000
_cell.length_c   1.000
_cell.angle_alpha   90.00
_cell.angle_beta   90.00
_cell.angle_gamma   90.00
#
_symmetry.space_group_name_H-M   'P 1'
#
loop_
_entity.id
_entity.type
_entity.pdbx_description
1 polymer ?
#
loop_
_entity_poly.entity_id
_entity_poly.type
_entity_poly.pdbx_seq_one_letter_code
_entity_poly.pdbx_strand_id
1 'polypeptide(L)'
;MPLTKPPPPAPKPDFGEPSTPKDFNNQFKEKAITKYMNPCALEEKQSMKCLDDNNYDKKKCDFFFMQYRECKKKWMEERRRLRRAGQL
;
A
#
# COMPACT_ATOMS: atom_id res chain seq x y z
N MET A 1 6.68 -7.08 41.62
CA MET A 1 5.73 -6.94 40.48
C MET A 1 6.41 -7.56 39.27
N PRO A 2 5.86 -8.61 38.64
CA PRO A 2 6.50 -9.20 37.48
C PRO A 2 6.48 -8.17 36.34
N LEU A 3 7.66 -7.73 35.90
CA LEU A 3 7.81 -6.90 34.70
C LEU A 3 7.34 -7.74 33.51
N THR A 4 6.13 -7.48 33.02
CA THR A 4 5.68 -7.95 31.71
C THR A 4 6.59 -7.30 30.68
N LYS A 5 7.44 -8.11 30.03
CA LYS A 5 8.27 -7.66 28.91
C LYS A 5 7.37 -6.96 27.88
N PRO A 6 7.80 -5.83 27.30
CA PRO A 6 7.11 -5.22 26.17
C PRO A 6 6.88 -6.28 25.08
N PRO A 7 5.73 -6.26 24.39
CA PRO A 7 5.51 -7.12 23.23
C PRO A 7 6.68 -6.94 22.26
N PRO A 8 7.19 -8.03 21.65
CA PRO A 8 8.28 -7.94 20.70
C PRO A 8 7.92 -6.93 19.61
N PRO A 9 8.84 -6.03 19.22
CA PRO A 9 8.61 -5.11 18.12
C PRO A 9 8.23 -5.94 16.90
N ALA A 10 7.15 -5.53 16.24
CA ALA A 10 6.63 -6.22 15.05
C ALA A 10 7.80 -6.53 14.09
N PRO A 11 7.85 -7.75 13.52
CA PRO A 11 8.89 -8.13 12.58
C PRO A 11 8.99 -7.02 11.52
N LYS A 12 10.19 -6.46 11.30
CA LYS A 12 10.43 -5.52 10.22
C LYS A 12 10.02 -6.22 8.93
N PRO A 13 8.95 -5.79 8.24
CA PRO A 13 8.44 -6.57 7.15
C PRO A 13 9.37 -6.38 5.95
N ASP A 14 9.86 -7.51 5.47
CA ASP A 14 10.32 -7.67 4.10
C ASP A 14 9.33 -6.94 3.18
N PHE A 15 9.84 -6.00 2.38
CA PHE A 15 9.06 -5.26 1.39
C PHE A 15 8.73 -6.22 0.24
N GLY A 16 7.94 -7.25 0.55
CA GLY A 16 7.43 -8.23 -0.39
C GLY A 16 6.78 -7.52 -1.56
N GLU A 17 7.01 -8.10 -2.72
CA GLU A 17 6.65 -7.67 -4.06
C GLU A 17 5.53 -6.61 -4.14
N PRO A 18 5.74 -5.46 -4.83
CA PRO A 18 4.73 -4.42 -4.93
C PRO A 18 3.41 -5.01 -5.45
N SER A 19 2.34 -4.94 -4.65
CA SER A 19 1.08 -5.65 -4.92
C SER A 19 0.32 -5.12 -6.12
N THR A 20 0.79 -4.03 -6.75
CA THR A 20 0.29 -3.55 -8.03
C THR A 20 0.36 -4.67 -9.08
N PRO A 21 -0.79 -5.19 -9.55
CA PRO A 21 -0.80 -6.13 -10.66
C PRO A 21 -0.14 -5.49 -11.89
N LYS A 22 0.66 -6.24 -12.65
CA LYS A 22 1.30 -5.74 -13.88
C LYS A 22 0.26 -5.16 -14.87
N ASP A 23 -0.95 -5.71 -14.87
CA ASP A 23 -2.06 -5.29 -15.73
C ASP A 23 -2.88 -4.09 -15.21
N PHE A 24 -2.56 -3.57 -14.01
CA PHE A 24 -3.36 -2.52 -13.40
C PHE A 24 -3.41 -1.24 -14.24
N ASN A 25 -2.35 -0.94 -14.99
CA ASN A 25 -2.34 0.21 -15.89
C ASN A 25 -3.30 0.05 -17.07
N ASN A 26 -3.47 -1.16 -17.61
CA ASN A 26 -4.43 -1.44 -18.67
C ASN A 26 -5.86 -1.35 -18.14
N GLN A 27 -6.13 -1.96 -16.99
CA GLN A 27 -7.44 -1.84 -16.31
C GLN A 27 -7.77 -0.38 -15.96
N PHE A 28 -6.76 0.43 -15.62
CA PHE A 28 -6.93 1.86 -15.39
C PHE A 28 -7.20 2.66 -16.68
N LYS A 29 -6.75 2.19 -17.86
CA LYS A 29 -7.12 2.82 -19.15
C LYS A 29 -8.56 2.49 -19.53
N GLU A 30 -9.00 1.26 -19.31
CA GLU A 30 -10.34 0.79 -19.69
C GLU A 30 -11.46 1.25 -18.75
N LYS A 31 -11.14 1.61 -17.50
CA LYS A 31 -12.15 2.05 -16.54
C LYS A 31 -12.85 3.34 -17.01
N ALA A 32 -14.12 3.47 -16.63
CA ALA A 32 -14.82 4.74 -16.71
C ALA A 32 -14.08 5.82 -15.91
N ILE A 33 -13.99 7.03 -16.48
CA ILE A 33 -13.28 8.18 -15.88
C ILE A 33 -13.78 8.48 -14.46
N THR A 34 -15.05 8.21 -14.19
CA THR A 34 -15.71 8.42 -12.89
C THR A 34 -15.38 7.36 -11.84
N LYS A 35 -14.75 6.23 -12.22
CA LYS A 35 -14.49 5.11 -11.30
C LYS A 35 -13.17 5.29 -10.55
N TYR A 36 -13.26 5.36 -9.22
CA TYR A 36 -12.08 5.29 -8.36
C TYR A 36 -11.45 3.90 -8.46
N MET A 37 -10.15 3.86 -8.73
CA MET A 37 -9.36 2.63 -8.69
C MET A 37 -8.05 2.91 -7.96
N ASN A 38 -7.81 2.14 -6.92
CA ASN A 38 -6.61 2.25 -6.11
C ASN A 38 -5.61 1.16 -6.53
N PRO A 39 -4.41 1.52 -7.05
CA PRO A 39 -3.36 0.56 -7.41
C PRO A 39 -2.84 -0.24 -6.21
N CYS A 40 -3.08 0.25 -4.99
CA CYS A 40 -2.57 -0.27 -3.74
C CYS A 40 -3.70 -0.69 -2.79
N ALA A 41 -4.75 -1.29 -3.35
CA ALA A 41 -5.94 -1.69 -2.60
C ALA A 41 -5.64 -2.76 -1.53
N LEU A 42 -4.61 -3.59 -1.74
CA LEU A 42 -4.19 -4.59 -0.76
C LEU A 42 -3.58 -3.92 0.48
N GLU A 43 -2.67 -2.97 0.26
CA GLU A 43 -2.00 -2.21 1.32
C GLU A 43 -3.00 -1.32 2.05
N GLU A 44 -3.94 -0.71 1.33
CA GLU A 44 -5.06 0.03 1.92
C GLU A 44 -5.87 -0.87 2.86
N LYS A 45 -6.29 -2.06 2.41
CA LYS A 45 -7.03 -3.02 3.24
C LYS A 45 -6.24 -3.46 4.48
N GLN A 46 -4.93 -3.66 4.34
CA GLN A 46 -4.07 -3.99 5.49
C GLN A 46 -3.95 -2.82 6.48
N SER A 47 -3.81 -1.59 5.98
CA SER A 47 -3.76 -0.40 6.84
C SER A 47 -5.07 -0.20 7.60
N MET A 48 -6.22 -0.44 6.95
CA MET A 48 -7.53 -0.40 7.59
C MET A 48 -7.69 -1.51 8.63
N LYS A 49 -7.27 -2.73 8.32
CA LYS A 49 -7.31 -3.84 9.27
C LYS A 49 -6.47 -3.54 10.52
N CYS A 50 -5.27 -2.97 10.35
CA CYS A 50 -4.46 -2.55 11.48
C CYS A 50 -5.17 -1.50 12.34
N LEU A 51 -5.84 -0.53 11.72
CA LEU A 51 -6.62 0.46 12.47
C LEU A 51 -7.76 -0.20 13.24
N ASP A 52 -8.51 -1.11 12.62
CA ASP A 52 -9.62 -1.82 13.27
C ASP A 52 -9.12 -2.61 14.50
N ASP A 53 -7.98 -3.30 14.38
CA ASP A 53 -7.39 -4.09 15.47
C ASP A 53 -6.75 -3.23 16.59
N ASN A 54 -6.39 -1.98 16.28
CA ASN A 54 -5.65 -1.09 17.20
C ASN A 54 -6.46 0.14 17.65
N ASN A 55 -7.80 0.06 17.63
CA ASN A 55 -8.70 1.17 18.03
C ASN A 55 -8.41 2.48 17.27
N TYR A 56 -8.10 2.38 15.97
CA TYR A 56 -7.77 3.51 15.09
C TYR A 56 -6.52 4.31 15.52
N ASP A 57 -5.63 3.72 16.31
CA ASP A 57 -4.35 4.32 16.66
C ASP A 57 -3.39 4.29 15.47
N LYS A 58 -3.26 5.43 14.80
CA LYS A 58 -2.42 5.59 13.60
C LYS A 58 -0.95 5.29 13.87
N LYS A 59 -0.43 5.60 15.06
CA LYS A 59 0.99 5.44 15.38
C LYS A 59 1.42 3.98 15.35
N LYS A 60 0.51 3.06 15.68
CA LYS A 60 0.76 1.61 15.63
C LYS A 60 0.74 1.07 14.21
N CYS A 61 0.10 1.78 13.29
CA CYS A 61 -0.10 1.37 11.90
C CYS A 61 0.77 2.15 10.89
N ASP A 62 1.71 2.98 11.35
CA ASP A 62 2.62 3.76 10.50
C ASP A 62 3.33 2.90 9.45
N PHE A 63 3.66 1.66 9.80
CA PHE A 63 4.24 0.70 8.86
C PHE A 63 3.34 0.45 7.63
N PHE A 64 2.06 0.16 7.84
CA PHE A 64 1.11 -0.10 6.75
C PHE A 64 0.86 1.15 5.91
N PHE A 65 0.87 2.33 6.54
CA PHE A 65 0.78 3.59 5.80
C PHE A 65 2.02 3.87 4.94
N MET A 66 3.21 3.52 5.42
CA MET A 66 4.44 3.61 4.61
C MET A 66 4.36 2.68 3.39
N GLN A 67 3.90 1.44 3.57
CA GLN A 67 3.70 0.51 2.44
C GLN A 67 2.75 1.07 1.38
N TYR A 68 1.61 1.62 1.82
CA TYR A 68 0.65 2.25 0.90
C TYR A 68 1.27 3.43 0.12
N ARG A 69 2.06 4.28 0.80
CA ARG A 69 2.75 5.41 0.16
C ARG A 69 3.79 4.95 -0.87
N GLU A 70 4.58 3.95 -0.51
CA GLU A 70 5.62 3.41 -1.39
C GLU A 70 5.01 2.71 -2.62
N CYS A 71 3.93 1.95 -2.44
CA CYS A 71 3.20 1.35 -3.57
C CYS A 71 2.68 2.45 -4.52
N LYS A 72 2.07 3.52 -3.99
CA LYS A 72 1.55 4.62 -4.81
C LYS A 72 2.67 5.37 -5.53
N LYS A 73 3.82 5.54 -4.88
CA LYS A 73 5.01 6.14 -5.48
C LYS A 73 5.53 5.30 -6.64
N LYS A 74 5.73 3.99 -6.45
CA LYS A 74 6.15 3.05 -7.51
C LYS A 74 5.19 3.06 -8.69
N TRP A 75 3.87 3.05 -8.43
CA TRP A 75 2.87 3.13 -9.49
C TRP A 75 2.95 4.43 -10.30
N MET A 76 3.12 5.57 -9.62
CA MET A 76 3.27 6.86 -10.29
C MET A 76 4.56 6.95 -11.11
N GLU A 77 5.66 6.39 -10.59
CA GLU A 77 6.93 6.27 -11.30
C GLU A 77 6.81 5.38 -12.53
N GLU A 78 6.17 4.22 -12.41
CA GLU A 78 5.94 3.31 -13.54
C GLU A 78 5.07 3.97 -14.61
N ARG A 79 3.97 4.64 -14.22
CA ARG A 79 3.16 5.42 -15.18
C ARG A 79 3.96 6.54 -15.84
N ARG A 80 4.85 7.20 -15.10
CA ARG A 80 5.72 8.25 -15.68
C ARG A 80 6.71 7.63 -16.66
N ARG A 81 7.25 6.43 -16.37
CA ARG A 81 8.11 5.65 -17.27
C ARG A 81 7.36 5.24 -18.54
N LEU A 82 6.17 4.67 -18.41
CA LEU A 82 5.32 4.29 -19.55
C LEU A 82 4.94 5.49 -20.41
N ARG A 83 4.63 6.65 -19.81
CA ARG A 83 4.41 7.90 -20.57
C ARG A 83 5.63 8.34 -21.36
N ARG A 84 6.83 8.30 -20.74
CA ARG A 84 8.08 8.63 -21.45
C ARG A 84 8.41 7.64 -22.56
N ALA A 85 8.04 6.37 -22.38
CA ALA A 85 8.24 5.31 -23.37
C ALA A 85 7.15 5.28 -24.47
N GLY A 86 6.13 6.13 -24.41
CA GLY A 86 5.01 6.14 -25.37
C GLY A 86 4.07 4.93 -25.27
N GLN A 87 4.09 4.19 -24.16
CA GLN A 87 3.27 2.99 -23.93
C GLN A 87 1.97 3.29 -23.15
N LEU A 88 1.79 4.53 -22.71
CA LEU A 88 0.57 4.98 -22.04
C LEU A 88 -0.38 5.67 -23.01
#